data_AF-A0AAI9G5Z5-F1
#
_entry.id   AF-A0AAI9G5Z5-F1
#
_cell.length_a   1.000
_cell.length_b   1.000
_cell.length_c   1.000
_cell.angle_alpha   90.00
_cell.angle_beta   90.00
_cell.angle_gamma   90.00
#
_symmetry.space_group_name_H-M   'P 1'
#
loop_
_entity.id
_entity.type
_entity.pdbx_description
1 polymer ?
#
loop_
_entity_poly.entity_id
_entity_poly.type
_entity_poly.pdbx_seq_one_letter_code
_entity_poly.pdbx_strand_id
1 'polypeptide(L)'
;MNRRWWGVSALFVTAVASAATADTPEGELSDPYGYTRSVRRAELGALQAMGKTQGAKGLLGQTGFYRVRGEIDRSSKAAEQCLQAVANEPREQVKGIEYLCAASLAGNLLIRGDIAGWATQMIQVRTLLDRDIRPMLKQQAGDIHLAGISEPHFERFTAWPRTALAAQTPPSDIHVPIQLQNELPTLSLKMRTKAGERELRVHVDSGAAHSRIGRTLAAELGLELTEGFMVADGKAGAVYALASPVTLDIGSVLVRDISFAVLGKDDLPRIGLDVLRALGRVRINQNALVIQAAASPVPCARRMATLSSLWGDAYDVRYPIRAGKQNVLVKVDTGFNGGFQARGTLPARPPAAAIRRKNVITTEGSEDIQYVEATTPVMIGDEVLNLPMDIGLSPGPRPLFNPEWRLGFASTQRYSLYMDVAGTYGCPVAVPEAPPLLPPKPVTAPPTGD
;
A
#
# COMPACT_ATOMS: atom_id res chain seq x y z
N MET A 1 4.03 -58.10 -12.38
CA MET A 1 3.10 -57.47 -13.35
C MET A 1 2.55 -56.20 -12.73
N ASN A 2 3.01 -55.05 -13.22
CA ASN A 2 2.84 -53.74 -12.61
C ASN A 2 1.44 -53.15 -12.85
N ARG A 3 0.75 -52.78 -11.77
CA ARG A 3 -0.42 -51.88 -11.80
C ARG A 3 0.10 -50.44 -11.94
N ARG A 4 -0.13 -49.84 -13.12
CA ARG A 4 0.11 -48.41 -13.37
C ARG A 4 -1.04 -47.59 -12.78
N TRP A 5 -0.74 -46.84 -11.73
CA TRP A 5 -1.51 -45.66 -11.34
C TRP A 5 -1.40 -44.60 -12.44
N TRP A 6 -2.54 -44.15 -12.95
CA TRP A 6 -2.63 -42.97 -13.81
C TRP A 6 -2.68 -41.76 -12.89
N GLY A 7 -1.53 -41.10 -12.72
CA GLY A 7 -1.42 -39.84 -12.00
C GLY A 7 -2.12 -38.72 -12.78
N VAL A 8 -3.01 -38.02 -12.09
CA VAL A 8 -3.62 -36.76 -12.51
C VAL A 8 -2.50 -35.78 -12.85
N SER A 9 -2.35 -35.46 -14.13
CA SER A 9 -1.39 -34.46 -14.59
C SER A 9 -1.80 -33.09 -14.03
N ALA A 10 -0.94 -32.52 -13.17
CA ALA A 10 -0.98 -31.12 -12.80
C ALA A 10 -0.89 -30.28 -14.08
N LEU A 11 -1.93 -29.49 -14.34
CA LEU A 11 -1.94 -28.48 -15.38
C LEU A 11 -0.90 -27.41 -15.02
N PHE A 12 0.31 -27.55 -15.58
CA PHE A 12 1.26 -26.44 -15.66
C PHE A 12 0.69 -25.40 -16.63
N VAL A 13 -0.20 -24.56 -16.14
CA VAL A 13 -0.64 -23.38 -16.87
C VAL A 13 0.51 -22.37 -16.77
N THR A 14 1.43 -22.41 -17.72
CA THR A 14 2.29 -21.26 -18.03
C THR A 14 1.45 -20.19 -18.73
N ALA A 15 0.37 -19.71 -18.08
CA ALA A 15 -0.28 -18.48 -18.48
C ALA A 15 0.55 -17.32 -17.92
N VAL A 16 1.70 -17.09 -18.54
CA VAL A 16 2.44 -15.86 -18.33
C VAL A 16 1.64 -14.80 -19.08
N ALA A 17 0.70 -14.16 -18.38
CA ALA A 17 0.07 -12.95 -18.87
C ALA A 17 1.19 -11.93 -19.11
N SER A 18 1.36 -11.51 -20.36
CA SER A 18 2.20 -10.34 -20.65
C SER A 18 1.62 -9.17 -19.87
N ALA A 19 2.44 -8.54 -19.03
CA ALA A 19 2.04 -7.37 -18.27
C ALA A 19 1.66 -6.26 -19.26
N ALA A 20 0.36 -6.10 -19.52
CA ALA A 20 -0.17 -4.97 -20.27
C ALA A 20 -0.56 -3.87 -19.29
N THR A 21 -0.57 -2.64 -19.78
CA THR A 21 -1.02 -1.50 -19.00
C THR A 21 -2.54 -1.49 -18.95
N ALA A 22 -3.14 -1.44 -17.76
CA ALA A 22 -4.56 -1.11 -17.65
C ALA A 22 -4.78 0.35 -18.08
N ASP A 23 -5.93 0.64 -18.70
CA ASP A 23 -6.35 2.01 -19.02
C ASP A 23 -6.34 2.87 -17.75
N THR A 24 -5.91 4.12 -17.88
CA THR A 24 -5.82 5.05 -16.75
C THR A 24 -7.20 5.26 -16.12
N PRO A 25 -7.35 5.14 -14.79
CA PRO A 25 -8.57 5.53 -14.10
C PRO A 25 -8.94 6.99 -14.40
N GLU A 26 -10.24 7.27 -14.40
CA GLU A 26 -10.80 8.63 -14.48
C GLU A 26 -10.24 9.52 -13.36
N GLY A 27 -9.90 10.77 -13.68
CA GLY A 27 -9.56 11.80 -12.68
C GLY A 27 -8.08 12.14 -12.50
N GLU A 28 -7.17 11.60 -13.31
CA GLU A 28 -5.77 12.02 -13.32
C GLU A 28 -5.28 12.48 -14.70
N LEU A 29 -4.43 13.50 -14.68
CA LEU A 29 -3.82 14.06 -15.89
C LEU A 29 -2.67 13.18 -16.38
N SER A 30 -2.81 12.62 -17.58
CA SER A 30 -1.66 12.11 -18.32
C SER A 30 -0.77 13.29 -18.72
N ASP A 31 0.46 13.31 -18.23
CA ASP A 31 1.43 14.34 -18.59
C ASP A 31 2.21 13.93 -19.87
N PRO A 32 2.62 14.90 -20.71
CA PRO A 32 3.33 14.61 -21.95
C PRO A 32 4.76 14.07 -21.71
N TYR A 33 5.27 14.11 -20.48
CA TYR A 33 6.60 13.62 -20.13
C TYR A 33 6.58 12.15 -19.70
N GLY A 34 5.40 11.56 -19.50
CA GLY A 34 5.22 10.21 -18.94
C GLY A 34 5.60 10.11 -17.45
N TYR A 35 5.77 11.23 -16.76
CA TYR A 35 6.19 11.29 -15.35
C TYR A 35 5.16 10.67 -14.41
N THR A 36 3.90 11.11 -14.49
CA THR A 36 2.78 10.66 -13.64
C THR A 36 2.62 9.16 -13.75
N ARG A 37 2.61 8.63 -14.98
CA ARG A 37 2.58 7.20 -15.24
C ARG A 37 3.79 6.49 -14.60
N SER A 38 4.99 7.03 -14.80
CA SER A 38 6.22 6.40 -14.32
C SER A 38 6.27 6.33 -12.79
N VAL A 39 5.79 7.36 -12.08
CA VAL A 39 5.65 7.34 -10.62
C VAL A 39 4.61 6.31 -10.18
N ARG A 40 3.43 6.32 -10.80
CA ARG A 40 2.34 5.39 -10.46
C ARG A 40 2.69 3.93 -10.68
N ARG A 41 3.57 3.63 -11.64
CA ARG A 41 3.98 2.27 -11.98
C ARG A 41 5.35 1.89 -11.46
N ALA A 42 6.01 2.80 -10.72
CA ALA A 42 7.39 2.66 -10.29
C ALA A 42 8.36 2.28 -11.44
N GLU A 43 8.24 2.94 -12.60
CA GLU A 43 9.10 2.76 -13.77
C GLU A 43 10.47 3.43 -13.53
N LEU A 44 11.28 2.83 -12.64
CA LEU A 44 12.57 3.35 -12.19
C LEU A 44 13.51 3.77 -13.33
N GLY A 45 13.59 2.97 -14.39
CA GLY A 45 14.46 3.26 -15.54
C GLY A 45 14.03 4.51 -16.30
N ALA A 46 12.73 4.72 -16.48
CA ALA A 46 12.19 5.91 -17.15
C ALA A 46 12.43 7.18 -16.31
N LEU A 47 12.18 7.10 -15.00
CA LEU A 47 12.43 8.21 -14.07
C LEU A 47 13.92 8.54 -13.97
N GLN A 48 14.78 7.53 -13.95
CA GLN A 48 16.23 7.72 -13.95
C GLN A 48 16.71 8.36 -15.26
N ALA A 49 16.19 7.94 -16.41
CA ALA A 49 16.52 8.54 -17.70
C ALA A 49 16.07 10.01 -17.76
N MET A 50 14.84 10.29 -17.33
CA MET A 50 14.35 11.67 -17.18
C MET A 50 15.25 12.49 -16.26
N GLY A 51 15.66 11.90 -15.13
CA GLY A 51 16.50 12.54 -14.12
C GLY A 51 17.91 12.93 -14.57
N LYS A 52 18.37 12.41 -15.72
CA LYS A 52 19.64 12.79 -16.38
C LYS A 52 19.52 14.01 -17.30
N THR A 53 18.31 14.49 -17.56
CA THR A 53 18.09 15.73 -18.33
C THR A 53 18.56 16.93 -17.52
N GLN A 54 18.92 18.04 -18.17
CA GLN A 54 19.25 19.29 -17.50
C GLN A 54 17.98 20.05 -17.07
N GLY A 55 18.15 21.00 -16.15
CA GLY A 55 17.09 21.91 -15.70
C GLY A 55 15.99 21.26 -14.86
N ALA A 56 14.84 21.94 -14.78
CA ALA A 56 13.70 21.55 -13.96
C ALA A 56 13.15 20.17 -14.32
N LYS A 57 13.18 19.79 -15.61
CA LYS A 57 12.75 18.46 -16.07
C LYS A 57 13.61 17.33 -15.48
N GLY A 58 14.92 17.55 -15.36
CA GLY A 58 15.83 16.62 -14.70
C GLY A 58 15.48 16.46 -13.21
N LEU A 59 15.23 17.57 -12.53
CA LEU A 59 14.87 17.56 -11.11
C LEU A 59 13.49 16.93 -10.86
N LEU A 60 12.54 17.09 -11.77
CA LEU A 60 11.28 16.34 -11.77
C LEU A 60 11.53 14.82 -11.88
N GLY A 61 12.35 14.39 -12.84
CA GLY A 61 12.72 12.97 -12.96
C GLY A 61 13.37 12.41 -11.70
N GLN A 62 14.26 13.18 -11.05
CA GLN A 62 14.87 12.81 -9.77
C GLN A 62 13.86 12.73 -8.63
N THR A 63 12.89 13.65 -8.58
CA THR A 63 11.78 13.63 -7.62
C THR A 63 11.04 12.29 -7.69
N GLY A 64 10.58 11.91 -8.88
CA GLY A 64 9.90 10.64 -9.08
C GLY A 64 10.80 9.44 -8.76
N PHE A 65 12.06 9.46 -9.22
CA PHE A 65 13.03 8.39 -8.98
C PHE A 65 13.23 8.11 -7.49
N TYR A 66 13.44 9.14 -6.68
CA TYR A 66 13.58 8.97 -5.23
C TYR A 66 12.26 8.57 -4.58
N ARG A 67 11.11 9.11 -5.03
CA ARG A 67 9.80 8.76 -4.49
C ARG A 67 9.48 7.28 -4.62
N VAL A 68 9.67 6.71 -5.81
CA VAL A 68 9.34 5.29 -6.07
C VAL A 68 10.27 4.32 -5.35
N ARG A 69 11.43 4.80 -4.88
CA ARG A 69 12.35 4.07 -3.99
C ARG A 69 12.03 4.26 -2.51
N GLY A 70 10.98 5.03 -2.21
CA GLY A 70 10.57 5.45 -0.86
C GLY A 70 11.53 6.44 -0.20
N GLU A 71 12.50 7.02 -0.92
CA GLU A 71 13.46 8.00 -0.41
C GLU A 71 12.79 9.39 -0.33
N ILE A 72 11.72 9.51 0.47
CA ILE A 72 10.79 10.65 0.43
C ILE A 72 11.47 11.99 0.73
N ASP A 73 12.43 12.05 1.64
CA ASP A 73 13.15 13.30 1.93
C ASP A 73 14.00 13.78 0.75
N ARG A 74 14.66 12.86 0.04
CA ARG A 74 15.41 13.19 -1.18
C ARG A 74 14.47 13.58 -2.32
N SER A 75 13.32 12.92 -2.40
CA SER A 75 12.24 13.29 -3.33
C SER A 75 11.75 14.70 -3.07
N SER A 76 11.45 15.07 -1.82
CA SER A 76 11.02 16.43 -1.44
C SER A 76 12.07 17.47 -1.79
N LYS A 77 13.35 17.21 -1.46
CA LYS A 77 14.45 18.12 -1.81
C LYS A 77 14.56 18.32 -3.32
N ALA A 78 14.45 17.25 -4.11
CA ALA A 78 14.47 17.35 -5.57
C ALA A 78 13.25 18.13 -6.11
N ALA A 79 12.07 17.97 -5.50
CA ALA A 79 10.86 18.70 -5.87
C ALA A 79 10.99 20.21 -5.57
N GLU A 80 11.53 20.56 -4.40
CA GLU A 80 11.83 21.95 -4.01
C GLU A 80 12.84 22.58 -4.97
N GLN A 81 13.93 21.86 -5.29
CA GLN A 81 14.91 22.30 -6.28
C GLN A 81 14.31 22.46 -7.67
N CYS A 82 13.39 21.56 -8.07
CA CYS A 82 12.66 21.71 -9.32
C CYS A 82 11.83 23.01 -9.33
N LEU A 83 11.10 23.30 -8.25
CA LEU A 83 10.32 24.53 -8.12
C LEU A 83 11.21 25.80 -8.14
N GLN A 84 12.45 25.71 -7.66
CA GLN A 84 13.42 26.80 -7.80
C GLN A 84 13.96 26.92 -9.23
N ALA A 85 14.20 25.79 -9.91
CA ALA A 85 14.71 25.78 -11.28
C ALA A 85 13.70 26.34 -12.28
N VAL A 86 12.41 26.01 -12.16
CA VAL A 86 11.36 26.54 -13.07
C VAL A 86 11.26 28.05 -13.04
N ALA A 87 11.64 28.71 -11.94
CA ALA A 87 11.63 30.17 -11.84
C ALA A 87 12.68 30.84 -12.74
N ASN A 88 13.71 30.09 -13.17
CA ASN A 88 14.83 30.57 -13.98
C ASN A 88 14.75 30.11 -15.45
N GLU A 89 13.66 29.43 -15.84
CA GLU A 89 13.46 28.89 -17.19
C GLU A 89 12.28 29.59 -17.89
N PRO A 90 12.22 29.59 -19.24
CA PRO A 90 11.12 30.21 -19.97
C PRO A 90 9.76 29.63 -19.55
N ARG A 91 8.88 30.49 -19.02
CA ARG A 91 7.56 30.13 -18.46
C ARG A 91 6.79 29.12 -19.31
N GLU A 92 6.66 29.38 -20.61
CA GLU A 92 5.88 28.55 -21.54
C GLU A 92 6.39 27.10 -21.64
N GLN A 93 7.67 26.84 -21.35
CA GLN A 93 8.26 25.51 -21.42
C GLN A 93 8.11 24.72 -20.10
N VAL A 94 7.86 25.40 -18.98
CA VAL A 94 7.93 24.80 -17.63
C VAL A 94 6.62 24.82 -16.85
N LYS A 95 5.52 25.39 -17.37
CA LYS A 95 4.18 25.38 -16.74
C LYS A 95 3.77 24.00 -16.21
N GLY A 96 3.86 22.98 -17.07
CA GLY A 96 3.53 21.60 -16.70
C GLY A 96 4.51 21.00 -15.68
N ILE A 97 5.79 21.38 -15.76
CA ILE A 97 6.83 20.87 -14.85
C ILE A 97 6.62 21.47 -13.45
N GLU A 98 6.34 22.76 -13.35
CA GLU A 98 6.03 23.44 -12.08
C GLU A 98 4.84 22.77 -11.37
N TYR A 99 3.74 22.51 -12.11
CA TYR A 99 2.58 21.79 -11.59
C TYR A 99 2.95 20.40 -11.05
N LEU A 100 3.71 19.61 -11.81
CA LEU A 100 4.10 18.26 -11.41
C LEU A 100 5.06 18.26 -10.21
N CYS A 101 5.97 19.23 -10.12
CA CYS A 101 6.88 19.38 -8.99
C CYS A 101 6.13 19.81 -7.72
N ALA A 102 5.19 20.75 -7.83
CA ALA A 102 4.32 21.16 -6.72
C ALA A 102 3.45 19.99 -6.24
N ALA A 103 2.81 19.26 -7.15
CA ALA A 103 1.96 18.12 -6.81
C ALA A 103 2.77 16.98 -6.17
N SER A 104 3.97 16.71 -6.68
CA SER A 104 4.88 15.71 -6.10
C SER A 104 5.34 16.10 -4.70
N LEU A 105 5.67 17.38 -4.48
CA LEU A 105 6.02 17.88 -3.14
C LEU A 105 4.85 17.74 -2.16
N ALA A 106 3.62 18.07 -2.59
CA ALA A 106 2.42 17.87 -1.78
C ALA A 106 2.29 16.40 -1.35
N GLY A 107 2.37 15.46 -2.29
CA GLY A 107 2.25 14.05 -1.95
C GLY A 107 3.36 13.53 -1.05
N ASN A 108 4.59 14.02 -1.21
CA ASN A 108 5.68 13.67 -0.30
C ASN A 108 5.45 14.20 1.13
N LEU A 109 4.82 15.37 1.27
CA LEU A 109 4.44 15.92 2.58
C LEU A 109 3.36 15.05 3.23
N LEU A 110 2.32 14.65 2.48
CA LEU A 110 1.26 13.79 2.99
C LEU A 110 1.77 12.40 3.40
N ILE A 111 2.61 11.76 2.59
CA ILE A 111 3.22 10.45 2.91
C ILE A 111 4.04 10.51 4.21
N ARG A 112 4.69 11.65 4.49
CA ARG A 112 5.44 11.88 5.75
C ARG A 112 4.56 12.24 6.94
N GLY A 113 3.25 12.40 6.73
CA GLY A 113 2.31 12.86 7.76
C GLY A 113 2.32 14.37 7.98
N ASP A 114 2.91 15.17 7.10
CA ASP A 114 2.87 16.64 7.17
C ASP A 114 1.59 17.17 6.50
N ILE A 115 0.47 17.11 7.22
CA ILE A 115 -0.85 17.47 6.72
C ILE A 115 -0.95 18.97 6.42
N ALA A 116 -0.42 19.84 7.30
CA ALA A 116 -0.38 21.28 7.07
C ALA A 116 0.46 21.67 5.85
N GLY A 117 1.66 21.08 5.72
CA GLY A 117 2.50 21.28 4.55
C GLY A 117 1.82 20.80 3.28
N TRP A 118 1.24 19.60 3.30
CA TRP A 118 0.47 19.06 2.17
C TRP A 118 -0.67 19.99 1.76
N ALA A 119 -1.49 20.44 2.71
CA ALA A 119 -2.63 21.29 2.43
C ALA A 119 -2.21 22.63 1.82
N THR A 120 -1.17 23.25 2.38
CA THR A 120 -0.57 24.49 1.85
C THR A 120 -0.08 24.29 0.42
N GLN A 121 0.63 23.19 0.16
CA GLN A 121 1.13 22.87 -1.16
C GLN A 121 0.01 22.56 -2.15
N MET A 122 -1.09 21.94 -1.71
CA MET A 122 -2.26 21.64 -2.55
C MET A 122 -3.04 22.90 -2.97
N ILE A 123 -3.06 23.95 -2.15
CA ILE A 123 -3.60 25.26 -2.55
C ILE A 123 -2.80 25.83 -3.73
N GLN A 124 -1.46 25.71 -3.68
CA GLN A 124 -0.61 26.08 -4.81
C GLN A 124 -0.91 25.20 -6.03
N VAL A 125 -1.02 23.88 -5.87
CA VAL A 125 -1.36 22.95 -6.96
C VAL A 125 -2.69 23.31 -7.62
N ARG A 126 -3.72 23.66 -6.84
CA ARG A 126 -5.01 24.13 -7.35
C ARG A 126 -4.86 25.42 -8.15
N THR A 127 -4.06 26.38 -7.66
CA THR A 127 -3.77 27.62 -8.37
C THR A 127 -3.06 27.37 -9.70
N LEU A 128 -2.05 26.48 -9.72
CA LEU A 128 -1.32 26.09 -10.93
C LEU A 128 -2.24 25.37 -11.92
N LEU A 129 -3.11 24.49 -11.42
CA LEU A 129 -4.11 23.80 -12.23
C LEU A 129 -4.99 24.80 -12.97
N ASP A 130 -5.62 25.73 -12.26
CA ASP A 130 -6.57 26.65 -12.87
C ASP A 130 -5.90 27.71 -13.75
N ARG A 131 -4.71 28.19 -13.37
CA ARG A 131 -3.97 29.21 -14.12
C ARG A 131 -3.35 28.66 -15.41
N ASP A 132 -2.66 27.53 -15.34
CA ASP A 132 -1.78 27.07 -16.42
C ASP A 132 -2.30 25.81 -17.12
N ILE A 133 -2.80 24.84 -16.36
CA ILE A 133 -3.07 23.50 -16.88
C ILE A 133 -4.47 23.38 -17.49
N ARG A 134 -5.52 23.86 -16.80
CA ARG A 134 -6.90 23.85 -17.28
C ARG A 134 -7.05 24.57 -18.63
N PRO A 135 -6.44 25.75 -18.87
CA PRO A 135 -6.49 26.39 -20.18
C PRO A 135 -5.88 25.55 -21.31
N MET A 136 -4.76 24.86 -21.04
CA MET A 136 -4.11 23.97 -22.00
C MET A 136 -5.00 22.77 -22.35
N LEU A 137 -5.70 22.22 -21.36
CA LEU A 137 -6.56 21.04 -21.52
C LEU A 137 -7.89 21.36 -22.19
N LYS A 138 -8.49 22.52 -21.90
CA LYS A 138 -9.75 22.97 -22.55
C LYS A 138 -9.64 22.99 -24.07
N GLN A 139 -8.45 23.30 -24.59
CA GLN A 139 -8.17 23.30 -26.03
C GLN A 139 -8.10 21.89 -26.64
N GLN A 140 -7.87 20.85 -25.84
CA GLN A 140 -7.59 19.49 -26.30
C GLN A 140 -8.70 18.49 -25.96
N ALA A 141 -9.37 18.64 -24.81
CA ALA A 141 -10.25 17.62 -24.24
C ALA A 141 -11.49 18.19 -23.51
N GLY A 142 -11.75 19.50 -23.59
CA GLY A 142 -12.85 20.15 -22.87
C GLY A 142 -12.54 20.42 -21.39
N ASP A 143 -13.57 20.71 -20.59
CA ASP A 143 -13.36 20.99 -19.15
C ASP A 143 -13.12 19.70 -18.37
N ILE A 144 -12.00 19.63 -17.65
CA ILE A 144 -11.61 18.45 -16.87
C ILE A 144 -11.85 18.73 -15.39
N HIS A 145 -12.63 17.86 -14.74
CA HIS A 145 -12.81 17.87 -13.30
C HIS A 145 -11.80 16.91 -12.65
N LEU A 146 -10.91 17.44 -11.81
CA LEU A 146 -9.96 16.66 -11.03
C LEU A 146 -10.43 16.68 -9.57
N ALA A 147 -11.29 15.72 -9.22
CA ALA A 147 -11.94 15.64 -7.91
C ALA A 147 -10.94 15.80 -6.75
N GLY A 148 -9.80 15.10 -6.80
CA GLY A 148 -8.76 15.14 -5.76
C GLY A 148 -8.12 16.52 -5.51
N ILE A 149 -8.29 17.48 -6.43
CA ILE A 149 -7.81 18.86 -6.29
C ILE A 149 -8.97 19.83 -6.05
N SER A 150 -10.09 19.62 -6.72
CA SER A 150 -11.22 20.56 -6.73
C SER A 150 -12.19 20.37 -5.56
N GLU A 151 -12.35 19.17 -5.02
CA GLU A 151 -13.35 18.88 -3.97
C GLU A 151 -12.87 19.08 -2.52
N PRO A 152 -11.59 18.81 -2.17
CA PRO A 152 -11.12 19.06 -0.80
C PRO A 152 -11.15 20.53 -0.38
N HIS A 153 -11.24 20.79 0.93
CA HIS A 153 -11.17 22.13 1.53
C HIS A 153 -9.81 22.34 2.20
N PHE A 154 -8.74 22.37 1.40
CA PHE A 154 -7.34 22.40 1.89
C PHE A 154 -7.07 23.50 2.92
N GLU A 155 -7.72 24.65 2.80
CA GLU A 155 -7.55 25.81 3.67
C GLU A 155 -7.77 25.47 5.15
N ARG A 156 -8.67 24.51 5.44
CA ARG A 156 -8.99 24.05 6.80
C ARG A 156 -7.88 23.25 7.48
N PHE A 157 -6.92 22.76 6.70
CA PHE A 157 -5.87 21.85 7.17
C PHE A 157 -4.48 22.48 7.21
N THR A 158 -4.36 23.76 6.80
CA THR A 158 -3.08 24.50 6.75
C THR A 158 -2.39 24.68 8.11
N ALA A 159 -3.12 24.50 9.21
CA ALA A 159 -2.61 24.53 10.58
C ALA A 159 -2.70 23.16 11.29
N TRP A 160 -2.96 22.08 10.55
CA TRP A 160 -3.09 20.75 11.14
C TRP A 160 -1.74 20.24 11.65
N PRO A 161 -1.67 19.63 12.84
CA PRO A 161 -0.42 19.08 13.36
C PRO A 161 0.08 17.94 12.47
N ARG A 162 1.40 17.68 12.54
CA ARG A 162 1.96 16.49 11.90
C ARG A 162 1.36 15.24 12.50
N THR A 163 1.13 14.24 11.66
CA THR A 163 0.54 12.97 12.07
C THR A 163 1.52 11.80 11.96
N ALA A 164 1.30 10.78 12.78
CA ALA A 164 2.09 9.55 12.78
C ALA A 164 3.59 9.81 12.92
N LEU A 165 3.95 10.52 14.00
CA LEU A 165 5.34 10.72 14.38
C LEU A 165 6.00 9.38 14.69
N ALA A 166 7.26 9.23 14.29
CA ALA A 166 8.01 8.02 14.55
C ALA A 166 8.02 7.70 16.06
N ALA A 167 7.57 6.49 16.40
CA ALA A 167 7.62 5.99 17.75
C ALA A 167 9.08 5.71 18.15
N GLN A 168 9.33 5.69 19.45
CA GLN A 168 10.61 5.22 19.96
C GLN A 168 10.76 3.73 19.64
N THR A 169 11.90 3.35 19.06
CA THR A 169 12.21 1.95 18.83
C THR A 169 12.24 1.22 20.17
N PRO A 170 11.51 0.11 20.33
CA PRO A 170 11.47 -0.59 21.60
C PRO A 170 12.83 -1.21 21.92
N PRO A 171 13.17 -1.39 23.22
CA PRO A 171 14.45 -2.01 23.63
C PRO A 171 14.51 -3.51 23.32
N SER A 172 13.35 -4.17 23.19
CA SER A 172 13.19 -5.57 22.82
C SER A 172 12.02 -5.73 21.85
N ASP A 173 11.99 -6.82 21.08
CA ASP A 173 10.85 -7.10 20.20
C ASP A 173 9.54 -7.14 21.00
N ILE A 174 8.52 -6.43 20.50
CA ILE A 174 7.18 -6.38 21.08
C ILE A 174 6.26 -7.22 20.22
N HIS A 175 5.61 -8.21 20.83
CA HIS A 175 4.64 -9.07 20.17
C HIS A 175 3.22 -8.64 20.54
N VAL A 176 2.50 -8.09 19.58
CA VAL A 176 1.08 -7.74 19.74
C VAL A 176 0.24 -8.84 19.10
N PRO A 177 -0.58 -9.57 19.87
CA PRO A 177 -1.39 -10.67 19.32
C PRO A 177 -2.34 -10.19 18.22
N ILE A 178 -2.39 -10.95 17.14
CA ILE A 178 -3.39 -10.81 16.08
C ILE A 178 -4.43 -11.92 16.25
N GLN A 179 -5.68 -11.53 16.17
CA GLN A 179 -6.84 -12.41 16.06
C GLN A 179 -7.54 -12.15 14.73
N LEU A 180 -8.23 -13.15 14.20
CA LEU A 180 -9.07 -12.95 13.02
C LEU A 180 -10.44 -12.43 13.44
N GLN A 181 -10.87 -11.33 12.83
CA GLN A 181 -12.26 -10.89 12.87
C GLN A 181 -12.76 -10.74 11.44
N ASN A 182 -13.81 -11.49 11.09
CA ASN A 182 -14.27 -11.62 9.70
C ASN A 182 -13.11 -11.96 8.74
N GLU A 183 -12.25 -12.90 9.14
CA GLU A 183 -11.07 -13.37 8.37
C GLU A 183 -9.97 -12.32 8.11
N LEU A 184 -10.06 -11.13 8.70
CA LEU A 184 -9.05 -10.08 8.61
C LEU A 184 -8.23 -9.98 9.90
N PRO A 185 -6.94 -9.59 9.81
CA PRO A 185 -6.07 -9.47 10.97
C PRO A 185 -6.48 -8.29 11.85
N THR A 186 -6.81 -8.58 13.10
CA THR A 186 -7.27 -7.61 14.09
C THR A 186 -6.42 -7.69 15.34
N LEU A 187 -6.03 -6.54 15.89
CA LEU A 187 -5.35 -6.45 17.17
C LEU A 187 -6.11 -5.53 18.12
N SER A 188 -5.92 -5.73 19.43
CA SER A 188 -6.32 -4.77 20.45
C SER A 188 -5.21 -3.74 20.66
N LEU A 189 -5.60 -2.47 20.79
CA LEU A 189 -4.72 -1.37 21.19
C LEU A 189 -5.48 -0.45 22.15
N LYS A 190 -4.75 0.46 22.81
CA LYS A 190 -5.39 1.56 23.55
C LYS A 190 -5.28 2.85 22.76
N MET A 191 -6.37 3.59 22.68
CA MET A 191 -6.41 4.92 22.10
C MET A 191 -6.65 5.95 23.20
N ARG A 192 -5.78 6.96 23.25
CA ARG A 192 -5.89 8.10 24.15
C ARG A 192 -6.37 9.31 23.38
N THR A 193 -7.53 9.82 23.77
CA THR A 193 -8.13 11.06 23.25
C THR A 193 -8.21 12.10 24.36
N LYS A 194 -8.68 13.31 24.03
CA LYS A 194 -9.02 14.32 25.04
C LYS A 194 -10.11 13.84 26.03
N ALA A 195 -10.98 12.92 25.60
CA ALA A 195 -12.06 12.38 26.40
C ALA A 195 -11.64 11.20 27.31
N GLY A 196 -10.42 10.68 27.13
CA GLY A 196 -9.84 9.62 27.96
C GLY A 196 -9.19 8.49 27.16
N GLU A 197 -8.84 7.43 27.87
CA GLU A 197 -8.31 6.20 27.27
C GLU A 197 -9.44 5.19 27.01
N ARG A 198 -9.40 4.51 25.87
CA ARG A 198 -10.29 3.41 25.48
C ARG A 198 -9.50 2.31 24.82
N GLU A 199 -9.84 1.06 25.11
CA GLU A 199 -9.36 -0.07 24.31
C GLU A 199 -10.19 -0.18 23.02
N LEU A 200 -9.50 -0.42 21.91
CA LEU A 200 -10.11 -0.59 20.60
C LEU A 200 -9.52 -1.82 19.91
N ARG A 201 -10.37 -2.48 19.14
CA ARG A 201 -9.93 -3.47 18.15
C ARG A 201 -9.81 -2.79 16.80
N VAL A 202 -8.69 -3.02 16.11
CA VAL A 202 -8.40 -2.42 14.81
C VAL A 202 -7.94 -3.46 13.82
N HIS A 203 -8.33 -3.33 12.55
CA HIS A 203 -7.73 -4.10 11.47
C HIS A 203 -6.32 -3.59 11.15
N VAL A 204 -5.40 -4.50 10.84
CA VAL A 204 -4.07 -4.16 10.31
C VAL A 204 -4.12 -4.18 8.79
N ASP A 205 -4.06 -3.00 8.16
CA ASP A 205 -4.29 -2.85 6.73
C ASP A 205 -3.09 -2.16 6.04
N SER A 206 -2.07 -2.94 5.69
CA SER A 206 -0.94 -2.45 4.89
C SER A 206 -1.34 -2.05 3.46
N GLY A 207 -2.56 -2.37 3.03
CA GLY A 207 -3.10 -1.99 1.73
C GLY A 207 -3.72 -0.59 1.70
N ALA A 208 -3.85 0.06 2.87
CA ALA A 208 -4.37 1.41 3.02
C ALA A 208 -3.25 2.42 3.32
N ALA A 209 -3.23 3.53 2.58
CA ALA A 209 -2.29 4.63 2.80
C ALA A 209 -2.46 5.28 4.19
N HIS A 210 -3.72 5.42 4.62
CA HIS A 210 -4.11 6.13 5.82
C HIS A 210 -4.97 5.25 6.73
N SER A 211 -4.83 5.45 8.03
CA SER A 211 -5.71 4.88 9.03
C SER A 211 -7.12 5.46 8.92
N ARG A 212 -8.15 4.62 9.08
CA ARG A 212 -9.55 5.01 8.88
C ARG A 212 -10.42 4.61 10.07
N ILE A 213 -11.46 5.41 10.33
CA ILE A 213 -12.47 5.16 11.35
C ILE A 213 -13.85 5.62 10.85
N GLY A 214 -14.91 4.95 11.30
CA GLY A 214 -16.28 5.30 10.97
C GLY A 214 -16.75 6.55 11.71
N ARG A 215 -17.71 7.29 11.14
CA ARG A 215 -18.26 8.50 11.78
C ARG A 215 -18.91 8.20 13.13
N THR A 216 -19.63 7.08 13.24
CA THR A 216 -20.31 6.67 14.49
C THR A 216 -19.30 6.44 15.61
N LEU A 217 -18.30 5.58 15.38
CA LEU A 217 -17.29 5.29 16.38
C LEU A 217 -16.43 6.52 16.72
N ALA A 218 -16.10 7.36 15.73
CA ALA A 218 -15.40 8.62 15.99
C ALA A 218 -16.18 9.54 16.96
N ALA A 219 -17.51 9.63 16.80
CA ALA A 219 -18.38 10.39 17.70
C ALA A 219 -18.44 9.77 19.11
N GLU A 220 -18.57 8.44 19.21
CA GLU A 220 -18.56 7.72 20.49
C GLU A 220 -17.26 7.92 21.27
N LEU A 221 -16.14 8.07 20.56
CA LEU A 221 -14.82 8.31 21.12
C LEU A 221 -14.54 9.81 21.40
N GLY A 222 -15.51 10.68 21.08
CA GLY A 222 -15.41 12.13 21.29
C GLY A 222 -14.36 12.80 20.38
N LEU A 223 -14.14 12.27 19.17
CA LEU A 223 -13.19 12.83 18.22
C LEU A 223 -13.82 14.03 17.49
N GLU A 224 -13.12 15.16 17.50
CA GLU A 224 -13.51 16.35 16.72
C GLU A 224 -13.21 16.10 15.25
N LEU A 225 -14.19 16.34 14.37
CA LEU A 225 -14.05 16.09 12.93
C LEU A 225 -13.91 17.41 12.16
N THR A 226 -12.92 17.48 11.27
CA THR A 226 -12.80 18.57 10.30
C THR A 226 -13.13 18.05 8.91
N GLU A 227 -14.19 18.58 8.30
CA GLU A 227 -14.72 18.13 7.01
C GLU A 227 -13.90 18.61 5.83
N GLY A 228 -13.89 17.82 4.74
CA GLY A 228 -13.32 18.20 3.45
C GLY A 228 -11.84 17.87 3.29
N PHE A 229 -11.36 16.79 3.89
CA PHE A 229 -9.95 16.41 3.90
C PHE A 229 -9.46 15.92 2.53
N MET A 230 -9.88 14.75 2.06
CA MET A 230 -9.44 14.20 0.77
C MET A 230 -10.56 13.41 0.11
N VAL A 231 -10.52 13.27 -1.22
CA VAL A 231 -11.51 12.47 -1.94
C VAL A 231 -11.37 11.00 -1.57
N ALA A 232 -12.52 10.34 -1.43
CA ALA A 232 -12.60 8.94 -1.14
C ALA A 232 -12.32 8.12 -2.38
N ASP A 233 -11.24 7.36 -2.29
CA ASP A 233 -10.75 6.53 -3.36
C ASP A 233 -11.84 5.56 -3.85
N GLY A 234 -12.27 5.71 -5.11
CA GLY A 234 -13.24 4.82 -5.77
C GLY A 234 -14.70 5.06 -5.37
N LYS A 235 -14.98 6.14 -4.66
CA LYS A 235 -16.34 6.58 -4.31
C LYS A 235 -16.56 8.00 -4.83
N ALA A 236 -17.11 8.11 -6.03
CA ALA A 236 -17.34 9.40 -6.68
C ALA A 236 -18.15 10.36 -5.77
N GLY A 237 -17.66 11.59 -5.61
CA GLY A 237 -18.30 12.64 -4.79
C GLY A 237 -18.22 12.43 -3.27
N ALA A 238 -17.55 11.39 -2.78
CA ALA A 238 -17.34 11.20 -1.36
C ALA A 238 -16.01 11.83 -0.92
N VAL A 239 -16.04 12.63 0.14
CA VAL A 239 -14.86 13.29 0.71
C VAL A 239 -14.73 12.89 2.17
N TYR A 240 -13.54 12.45 2.57
CA TYR A 240 -13.22 12.12 3.96
C TYR A 240 -13.23 13.39 4.82
N ALA A 241 -13.67 13.27 6.07
CA ALA A 241 -13.28 14.17 7.14
C ALA A 241 -11.95 13.69 7.76
N LEU A 242 -11.33 14.52 8.60
CA LEU A 242 -10.16 14.15 9.39
C LEU A 242 -10.49 14.29 10.89
N ALA A 243 -10.25 13.23 11.65
CA ALA A 243 -10.42 13.24 13.10
C ALA A 243 -9.22 13.90 13.79
N SER A 244 -9.51 14.63 14.87
CA SER A 244 -8.48 15.27 15.70
C SER A 244 -7.43 14.25 16.20
N PRO A 245 -6.17 14.68 16.38
CA PRO A 245 -5.08 13.75 16.67
C PRO A 245 -5.27 12.99 17.98
N VAL A 246 -4.89 11.71 17.98
CA VAL A 246 -4.91 10.82 19.12
C VAL A 246 -3.54 10.17 19.34
N THR A 247 -3.34 9.55 20.51
CA THR A 247 -2.19 8.66 20.73
C THR A 247 -2.66 7.21 20.74
N LEU A 248 -1.98 6.34 20.01
CA LEU A 248 -2.17 4.90 20.03
C LEU A 248 -1.08 4.26 20.89
N ASP A 249 -1.47 3.32 21.74
CA ASP A 249 -0.60 2.44 22.50
C ASP A 249 -0.76 1.02 21.96
N ILE A 250 0.26 0.56 21.23
CA ILE A 250 0.29 -0.71 20.52
C ILE A 250 1.37 -1.56 21.18
N GLY A 251 0.96 -2.38 22.16
CA GLY A 251 1.90 -3.21 22.92
C GLY A 251 2.95 -2.40 23.70
N SER A 252 2.55 -1.28 24.33
CA SER A 252 3.44 -0.32 25.01
C SER A 252 4.30 0.54 24.09
N VAL A 253 4.17 0.42 22.76
CA VAL A 253 4.76 1.37 21.80
C VAL A 253 3.76 2.49 21.55
N LEU A 254 4.14 3.72 21.91
CA LEU A 254 3.29 4.90 21.75
C LEU A 254 3.52 5.55 20.38
N VAL A 255 2.47 5.58 19.56
CA VAL A 255 2.42 6.34 18.31
C VAL A 255 1.57 7.57 18.53
N ARG A 256 2.19 8.74 18.39
CA ARG A 256 1.56 10.03 18.72
C ARG A 256 0.97 10.72 17.48
N ASP A 257 0.00 11.58 17.76
CA ASP A 257 -0.62 12.50 16.81
C ASP A 257 -1.28 11.81 15.61
N ILE A 258 -1.87 10.62 15.79
CA ILE A 258 -2.57 9.92 14.72
C ILE A 258 -3.89 10.62 14.41
N SER A 259 -4.09 10.99 13.14
CA SER A 259 -5.36 11.48 12.62
C SER A 259 -5.96 10.42 11.69
N PHE A 260 -7.20 10.01 11.99
CA PHE A 260 -7.91 9.05 11.16
C PHE A 260 -8.73 9.75 10.07
N ALA A 261 -8.67 9.25 8.84
CA ALA A 261 -9.62 9.63 7.81
C ALA A 261 -11.01 9.03 8.13
N VAL A 262 -12.05 9.84 8.02
CA VAL A 262 -13.40 9.49 8.50
C VAL A 262 -14.42 9.57 7.37
N LEU A 263 -15.09 8.46 7.08
CA LEU A 263 -16.18 8.40 6.10
C LEU A 263 -17.16 7.30 6.45
N GLY A 264 -18.45 7.56 6.21
CA GLY A 264 -19.50 6.55 6.32
C GLY A 264 -19.60 5.90 7.70
N LYS A 265 -20.12 4.68 7.71
CA LYS A 265 -20.12 3.77 8.85
C LYS A 265 -19.01 2.76 8.62
N ASP A 266 -18.03 2.74 9.50
CA ASP A 266 -16.99 1.71 9.54
C ASP A 266 -17.09 1.07 10.92
N ASP A 267 -17.51 -0.19 10.95
CA ASP A 267 -17.81 -0.91 12.19
C ASP A 267 -16.52 -1.31 12.92
N LEU A 268 -15.40 -1.40 12.20
CA LEU A 268 -14.07 -1.55 12.80
C LEU A 268 -13.05 -0.58 12.18
N PRO A 269 -12.39 0.24 13.00
CA PRO A 269 -11.30 1.08 12.51
C PRO A 269 -10.14 0.22 12.00
N ARG A 270 -9.29 0.82 11.17
CA ARG A 270 -8.09 0.17 10.64
C ARG A 270 -6.88 1.07 10.76
N ILE A 271 -5.73 0.46 10.99
CA ILE A 271 -4.43 1.12 10.94
C ILE A 271 -3.75 0.85 9.59
N GLY A 272 -3.35 1.93 8.92
CA GLY A 272 -2.74 1.92 7.60
C GLY A 272 -1.23 2.00 7.62
N LEU A 273 -0.66 2.27 6.43
CA LEU A 273 0.78 2.49 6.25
C LEU A 273 1.31 3.69 7.04
N ASP A 274 0.49 4.69 7.35
CA ASP A 274 0.84 5.82 8.21
C ASP A 274 1.28 5.36 9.62
N VAL A 275 0.48 4.54 10.29
CA VAL A 275 0.80 3.98 11.61
C VAL A 275 1.92 2.95 11.49
N LEU A 276 1.88 2.07 10.50
CA LEU A 276 2.93 1.06 10.30
C LEU A 276 4.32 1.71 10.05
N ARG A 277 4.37 2.82 9.32
CA ARG A 277 5.58 3.64 9.14
C ARG A 277 6.08 4.22 10.45
N ALA A 278 5.17 4.70 11.30
CA ALA A 278 5.53 5.30 12.58
C ALA A 278 6.04 4.27 13.60
N LEU A 279 5.57 3.02 13.54
CA LEU A 279 6.08 1.93 14.38
C LEU A 279 7.52 1.50 14.06
N GLY A 280 8.03 1.86 12.88
CA GLY A 280 9.36 1.49 12.42
C GLY A 280 9.38 0.12 11.75
N ARG A 281 10.30 -0.75 12.18
CA ARG A 281 10.45 -2.09 11.62
C ARG A 281 9.39 -3.02 12.20
N VAL A 282 8.55 -3.59 11.33
CA VAL A 282 7.48 -4.49 11.73
C VAL A 282 7.55 -5.82 10.98
N ARG A 283 7.07 -6.87 11.63
CA ARG A 283 6.84 -8.18 11.01
C ARG A 283 5.43 -8.64 11.31
N ILE A 284 4.63 -8.87 10.27
CA ILE A 284 3.27 -9.38 10.40
C ILE A 284 3.30 -10.89 10.22
N ASN A 285 2.93 -11.62 11.27
CA ASN A 285 2.82 -13.07 11.29
C ASN A 285 1.34 -13.48 11.39
N GLN A 286 1.06 -14.78 11.28
CA GLN A 286 -0.29 -15.31 11.43
C GLN A 286 -0.93 -14.94 12.77
N ASN A 287 -0.12 -14.87 13.85
CA ASN A 287 -0.63 -14.72 15.22
C ASN A 287 -0.20 -13.41 15.88
N ALA A 288 0.63 -12.59 15.25
CA ALA A 288 1.15 -11.38 15.88
C ALA A 288 1.67 -10.34 14.89
N LEU A 289 1.49 -9.07 15.25
CA LEU A 289 2.30 -7.96 14.77
C LEU A 289 3.52 -7.87 15.69
N VAL A 290 4.71 -8.03 15.15
CA VAL A 290 5.97 -7.90 15.88
C VAL A 290 6.58 -6.55 15.54
N ILE A 291 6.75 -5.67 16.53
CA ILE A 291 7.46 -4.40 16.40
C ILE A 291 8.89 -4.65 16.85
N GLN A 292 9.84 -4.47 15.94
CA GLN A 292 11.21 -4.94 16.15
C GLN A 292 12.10 -3.90 16.84
N ALA A 293 12.86 -4.36 17.84
CA ALA A 293 13.91 -3.57 18.48
C ALA A 293 15.07 -3.31 17.52
N ALA A 294 15.88 -2.27 17.80
CA ALA A 294 17.03 -1.89 16.97
C ALA A 294 18.05 -3.03 16.76
N ALA A 295 18.26 -3.85 17.80
CA ALA A 295 19.19 -4.97 17.79
C ALA A 295 18.71 -6.16 16.93
N SER A 296 17.42 -6.22 16.60
CA SER A 296 16.85 -7.34 15.86
C SER A 296 17.37 -7.40 14.43
N PRO A 297 17.78 -8.59 13.93
CA PRO A 297 18.30 -8.73 12.59
C PRO A 297 17.30 -8.29 11.52
N VAL A 298 17.80 -7.55 10.52
CA VAL A 298 17.02 -7.20 9.33
C VAL A 298 17.02 -8.41 8.40
N PRO A 299 15.86 -9.01 8.09
CA PRO A 299 15.82 -10.26 7.33
C PRO A 299 16.13 -10.07 5.84
N CYS A 300 16.06 -8.84 5.32
CA CYS A 300 16.38 -8.55 3.92
C CYS A 300 16.77 -7.08 3.71
N ALA A 301 17.72 -6.86 2.79
CA ALA A 301 18.16 -5.54 2.35
C ALA A 301 17.45 -5.05 1.07
N ARG A 302 16.43 -5.78 0.60
CA ARG A 302 15.73 -5.46 -0.64
C ARG A 302 14.78 -4.28 -0.42
N ARG A 303 14.91 -3.26 -1.27
CA ARG A 303 14.01 -2.11 -1.25
C ARG A 303 12.65 -2.48 -1.81
N MET A 304 11.60 -2.05 -1.12
CA MET A 304 10.24 -2.03 -1.64
C MET A 304 10.13 -0.92 -2.70
N ALA A 305 9.16 -1.07 -3.59
CA ALA A 305 8.72 0.03 -4.44
C ALA A 305 7.56 0.76 -3.77
N THR A 306 7.58 2.09 -3.84
CA THR A 306 6.47 2.95 -3.45
C THR A 306 5.72 3.36 -4.71
N LEU A 307 4.42 3.10 -4.76
CA LEU A 307 3.55 3.63 -5.80
C LEU A 307 2.57 4.59 -5.14
N SER A 308 2.29 5.70 -5.81
CA SER A 308 1.36 6.68 -5.31
C SER A 308 0.75 7.50 -6.44
N SER A 309 -0.38 8.17 -6.16
CA SER A 309 -0.78 9.34 -6.94
C SER A 309 0.27 10.46 -6.79
N LEU A 310 0.15 11.54 -7.58
CA LEU A 310 1.07 12.68 -7.48
C LEU A 310 1.02 13.33 -6.09
N TRP A 311 -0.20 13.67 -5.63
CA TRP A 311 -0.45 14.36 -4.37
C TRP A 311 -0.65 13.42 -3.16
N GLY A 312 -0.42 12.12 -3.33
CA GLY A 312 -0.15 11.16 -2.24
C GLY A 312 -1.37 10.65 -1.46
N ASP A 313 -2.59 10.96 -1.89
CA ASP A 313 -3.85 10.45 -1.32
C ASP A 313 -4.02 8.93 -1.53
N ALA A 314 -3.47 8.41 -2.63
CA ALA A 314 -3.25 6.99 -2.85
C ALA A 314 -1.76 6.66 -2.69
N TYR A 315 -1.45 5.67 -1.87
CA TYR A 315 -0.09 5.20 -1.59
C TYR A 315 -0.11 3.71 -1.24
N ASP A 316 0.73 2.92 -1.91
CA ASP A 316 0.99 1.52 -1.57
C ASP A 316 2.49 1.20 -1.57
N VAL A 317 2.84 0.15 -0.83
CA VAL A 317 4.17 -0.47 -0.85
C VAL A 317 4.10 -1.82 -1.56
N ARG A 318 5.09 -2.09 -2.41
CA ARG A 318 5.15 -3.32 -3.20
C ARG A 318 6.47 -4.04 -3.04
N TYR A 319 6.40 -5.34 -2.85
CA TYR A 319 7.57 -6.21 -2.91
C TYR A 319 7.94 -6.45 -4.38
N PRO A 320 9.17 -6.14 -4.79
CA PRO A 320 9.69 -6.59 -6.06
C PRO A 320 10.05 -8.07 -5.98
N ILE A 321 9.33 -8.92 -6.73
CA ILE A 321 9.62 -10.35 -6.87
C ILE A 321 9.89 -10.69 -8.34
N ARG A 322 10.44 -11.88 -8.60
CA ARG A 322 10.59 -12.39 -9.97
C ARG A 322 9.70 -13.60 -10.15
N ALA A 323 8.63 -13.46 -10.94
CA ALA A 323 7.74 -14.54 -11.33
C ALA A 323 8.22 -15.14 -12.66
N GLY A 324 8.90 -16.30 -12.60
CA GLY A 324 9.59 -16.88 -13.75
C GLY A 324 10.64 -15.94 -14.36
N LYS A 325 10.35 -15.41 -15.56
CA LYS A 325 11.23 -14.46 -16.28
C LYS A 325 10.85 -12.98 -16.07
N GLN A 326 9.71 -12.71 -15.44
CA GLN A 326 9.19 -11.36 -15.28
C GLN A 326 9.49 -10.81 -13.88
N ASN A 327 9.93 -9.56 -13.82
CA ASN A 327 9.94 -8.81 -12.56
C ASN A 327 8.54 -8.24 -12.35
N VAL A 328 7.94 -8.50 -11.19
CA VAL A 328 6.60 -8.02 -10.85
C VAL A 328 6.62 -7.34 -9.49
N LEU A 329 5.73 -6.36 -9.32
CA LEU A 329 5.54 -5.63 -8.07
C LEU A 329 4.26 -6.12 -7.40
N VAL A 330 4.40 -6.75 -6.24
CA VAL A 330 3.27 -7.31 -5.48
C VAL A 330 2.85 -6.35 -4.38
N LYS A 331 1.61 -5.85 -4.43
CA LYS A 331 1.03 -5.04 -3.35
C LYS A 331 0.95 -5.86 -2.07
N VAL A 332 1.45 -5.30 -0.97
CA VAL A 332 1.33 -5.90 0.36
C VAL A 332 0.04 -5.40 0.99
N ASP A 333 -0.98 -6.26 1.08
CA ASP A 333 -2.35 -5.85 1.41
C ASP A 333 -2.95 -6.74 2.50
N THR A 334 -2.55 -6.53 3.76
CA THR A 334 -3.09 -7.32 4.89
C THR A 334 -4.56 -7.01 5.20
N GLY A 335 -5.11 -5.94 4.63
CA GLY A 335 -6.55 -5.66 4.63
C GLY A 335 -7.35 -6.59 3.71
N PHE A 336 -6.72 -7.57 3.05
CA PHE A 336 -7.33 -8.60 2.22
C PHE A 336 -7.06 -10.00 2.82
N ASN A 337 -8.10 -10.83 2.92
CA ASN A 337 -8.04 -12.15 3.58
C ASN A 337 -7.28 -13.24 2.78
N GLY A 338 -7.05 -13.06 1.48
CA GLY A 338 -6.45 -14.10 0.65
C GLY A 338 -4.92 -14.19 0.72
N GLY A 339 -4.37 -15.17 0.01
CA GLY A 339 -2.91 -15.37 -0.11
C GLY A 339 -2.32 -14.54 -1.26
N PHE A 340 -1.53 -15.18 -2.11
CA PHE A 340 -1.10 -14.56 -3.37
C PHE A 340 -2.22 -14.57 -4.40
N GLN A 341 -2.48 -13.42 -5.01
CA GLN A 341 -3.49 -13.27 -6.04
C GLN A 341 -2.98 -12.36 -7.16
N ALA A 342 -3.26 -12.76 -8.39
CA ALA A 342 -3.14 -11.90 -9.57
C ALA A 342 -4.52 -11.72 -10.20
N ARG A 343 -4.93 -10.48 -10.49
CA ARG A 343 -6.19 -10.18 -11.17
C ARG A 343 -5.94 -9.40 -12.44
N GLY A 344 -6.56 -9.82 -13.53
CA GLY A 344 -6.37 -9.14 -14.81
C GLY A 344 -7.13 -9.82 -15.94
N THR A 345 -6.94 -9.30 -17.14
CA THR A 345 -7.48 -9.91 -18.36
C THR A 345 -6.52 -10.99 -18.81
N LEU A 346 -7.02 -12.24 -18.83
CA LEU A 346 -6.24 -13.37 -19.34
C LEU A 346 -6.21 -13.37 -20.87
N PRO A 347 -5.08 -13.77 -21.49
CA PRO A 347 -4.97 -13.84 -22.94
C PRO A 347 -5.90 -14.87 -23.56
N ALA A 348 -6.27 -15.91 -22.80
CA ALA A 348 -7.28 -16.90 -23.19
C ALA A 348 -8.16 -17.25 -21.99
N ARG A 349 -9.44 -17.52 -22.24
CA ARG A 349 -10.38 -17.93 -21.20
C ARG A 349 -10.03 -19.36 -20.76
N PRO A 350 -9.88 -19.63 -19.45
CA PRO A 350 -9.60 -20.97 -18.97
C PRO A 350 -10.81 -21.91 -19.18
N PRO A 351 -10.59 -23.24 -19.24
CA PRO A 351 -11.67 -24.22 -19.33
C PRO A 351 -12.65 -24.08 -18.16
N ALA A 352 -13.96 -24.19 -18.42
CA ALA A 352 -14.99 -24.02 -17.40
C ALA A 352 -14.79 -24.93 -16.17
N ALA A 353 -14.28 -26.16 -16.38
CA ALA A 353 -14.00 -27.11 -15.31
C ALA A 353 -12.87 -26.69 -14.35
N ALA A 354 -11.99 -25.76 -14.76
CA ALA A 354 -10.92 -25.21 -13.92
C ALA A 354 -11.38 -23.98 -13.12
N ILE A 355 -12.49 -23.35 -13.51
CA ILE A 355 -12.99 -22.13 -12.87
C ILE A 355 -13.58 -22.49 -11.50
N ARG A 356 -13.19 -21.72 -10.50
CA ARG A 356 -13.70 -21.77 -9.13
C ARG A 356 -14.29 -20.42 -8.76
N ARG A 357 -15.07 -20.40 -7.68
CA ARG A 357 -15.65 -19.19 -7.10
C ARG A 357 -15.28 -19.13 -5.64
N LYS A 358 -15.00 -17.92 -5.16
CA LYS A 358 -14.82 -17.67 -3.73
C LYS A 358 -15.21 -16.23 -3.40
N ASN A 359 -15.57 -16.04 -2.14
CA ASN A 359 -15.71 -14.72 -1.56
C ASN A 359 -14.34 -14.21 -1.10
N VAL A 360 -13.99 -13.00 -1.51
CA VAL A 360 -12.82 -12.26 -1.05
C VAL A 360 -13.29 -11.18 -0.08
N ILE A 361 -12.73 -11.19 1.13
CA ILE A 361 -13.05 -10.21 2.16
C ILE A 361 -11.91 -9.19 2.22
N THR A 362 -12.29 -7.92 2.22
CA THR A 362 -11.40 -6.78 2.40
C THR A 362 -11.93 -5.82 3.45
N THR A 363 -11.09 -4.91 3.93
CA THR A 363 -11.50 -3.79 4.78
C THR A 363 -12.45 -2.80 4.09
N GLU A 364 -12.60 -2.87 2.77
CA GLU A 364 -13.59 -2.08 2.01
C GLU A 364 -14.90 -2.84 1.74
N GLY A 365 -14.99 -4.12 2.11
CA GLY A 365 -16.14 -4.97 1.87
C GLY A 365 -15.78 -6.34 1.30
N SER A 366 -16.81 -7.10 0.92
CA SER A 366 -16.65 -8.42 0.31
C SER A 366 -16.97 -8.40 -1.19
N GLU A 367 -16.31 -9.30 -1.93
CA GLU A 367 -16.48 -9.45 -3.38
C GLU A 367 -16.46 -10.94 -3.75
N ASP A 368 -17.48 -11.41 -4.44
CA ASP A 368 -17.46 -12.74 -5.06
C ASP A 368 -16.65 -12.71 -6.36
N ILE A 369 -15.60 -13.51 -6.44
CA ILE A 369 -14.74 -13.59 -7.62
C ILE A 369 -14.77 -14.96 -8.27
N GLN A 370 -14.58 -14.97 -9.59
CA GLN A 370 -14.19 -16.17 -10.33
C GLN A 370 -12.68 -16.22 -10.48
N TYR A 371 -12.10 -17.38 -10.24
CA TYR A 371 -10.65 -17.55 -10.29
C TYR A 371 -10.27 -18.95 -10.78
N VAL A 372 -9.00 -19.11 -11.14
CA VAL A 372 -8.36 -20.41 -11.33
C VAL A 372 -7.18 -20.52 -10.38
N GLU A 373 -6.96 -21.72 -9.84
CA GLU A 373 -5.80 -22.02 -9.01
C GLU A 373 -4.59 -22.24 -9.92
N ALA A 374 -3.48 -21.62 -9.56
CA ALA A 374 -2.21 -21.78 -10.25
C ALA A 374 -1.07 -21.93 -9.25
N THR A 375 0.05 -22.43 -9.72
CA THR A 375 1.31 -22.41 -8.98
C THR A 375 2.33 -21.67 -9.84
N THR A 376 2.91 -20.60 -9.30
CA THR A 376 3.90 -19.80 -10.01
C THR A 376 5.26 -19.90 -9.31
N PRO A 377 6.35 -20.22 -10.04
CA PRO A 377 7.69 -20.12 -9.49
C PRO A 377 8.02 -18.65 -9.28
N VAL A 378 8.20 -18.27 -8.02
CA VAL A 378 8.54 -16.92 -7.60
C VAL A 378 9.87 -16.96 -6.88
N MET A 379 10.78 -16.11 -7.31
CA MET A 379 12.01 -15.84 -6.60
C MET A 379 11.76 -14.80 -5.52
N ILE A 380 11.99 -15.18 -4.26
CA ILE A 380 11.95 -14.31 -3.09
C ILE A 380 13.36 -14.30 -2.50
N GLY A 381 14.06 -13.17 -2.61
CA GLY A 381 15.50 -13.14 -2.31
C GLY A 381 16.26 -14.04 -3.30
N ASP A 382 17.02 -15.00 -2.76
CA ASP A 382 17.77 -16.00 -3.53
C ASP A 382 17.05 -17.37 -3.62
N GLU A 383 15.90 -17.51 -2.94
CA GLU A 383 15.11 -18.73 -2.96
C GLU A 383 14.06 -18.70 -4.08
N VAL A 384 13.90 -19.84 -4.76
CA VAL A 384 12.81 -20.05 -5.73
C VAL A 384 11.74 -20.89 -5.07
N LEU A 385 10.55 -20.31 -4.92
CA LEU A 385 9.41 -20.91 -4.26
C LEU A 385 8.28 -21.11 -5.25
N ASN A 386 7.65 -22.28 -5.23
CA ASN A 386 6.44 -22.56 -6.00
C ASN A 386 5.23 -22.08 -5.20
N LEU A 387 4.81 -20.83 -5.45
CA LEU A 387 3.75 -20.20 -4.69
C LEU A 387 2.38 -20.59 -5.25
N PRO A 388 1.48 -21.18 -4.43
CA PRO A 388 0.08 -21.29 -4.82
C PRO A 388 -0.50 -19.88 -4.92
N MET A 389 -1.25 -19.63 -5.99
CA MET A 389 -1.88 -18.33 -6.22
C MET A 389 -3.23 -18.47 -6.89
N ASP A 390 -4.09 -17.50 -6.64
CA ASP A 390 -5.34 -17.35 -7.36
C ASP A 390 -5.15 -16.41 -8.54
N ILE A 391 -5.55 -16.85 -9.73
CA ILE A 391 -5.64 -15.99 -10.90
C ILE A 391 -7.11 -15.61 -11.08
N GLY A 392 -7.47 -14.39 -10.69
CA GLY A 392 -8.82 -13.86 -10.84
C GLY A 392 -9.12 -13.54 -12.31
N LEU A 393 -10.33 -13.91 -12.74
CA LEU A 393 -10.78 -13.79 -14.14
C LEU A 393 -11.36 -12.42 -14.50
N SER A 394 -11.48 -11.55 -13.51
CA SER A 394 -11.91 -10.16 -13.66
C SER A 394 -10.85 -9.26 -13.03
N PRO A 395 -10.52 -8.11 -13.64
CA PRO A 395 -9.65 -7.11 -13.01
C PRO A 395 -10.18 -6.71 -11.63
N GLY A 396 -9.27 -6.30 -10.75
CA GLY A 396 -9.62 -5.67 -9.47
C GLY A 396 -10.29 -4.31 -9.67
N PRO A 397 -10.89 -3.74 -8.62
CA PRO A 397 -11.35 -2.36 -8.68
C PRO A 397 -10.14 -1.43 -8.93
N ARG A 398 -10.16 -0.70 -10.06
CA ARG A 398 -9.14 0.29 -10.47
C ARG A 398 -7.70 -0.28 -10.57
N PRO A 399 -7.46 -1.27 -11.46
CA PRO A 399 -6.17 -1.93 -11.53
C PRO A 399 -5.08 -0.99 -12.06
N LEU A 400 -3.90 -0.98 -11.43
CA LEU A 400 -2.73 -0.22 -11.92
C LEU A 400 -1.93 -0.97 -12.99
N PHE A 401 -1.97 -2.30 -12.91
CA PHE A 401 -1.26 -3.24 -13.78
C PHE A 401 -2.25 -4.30 -14.30
N ASN A 402 -1.95 -4.90 -15.44
CA ASN A 402 -2.68 -6.06 -15.92
C ASN A 402 -1.71 -7.21 -16.22
N PRO A 403 -1.65 -8.27 -15.39
CA PRO A 403 -2.41 -8.45 -14.16
C PRO A 403 -1.83 -7.65 -12.98
N GLU A 404 -2.69 -7.26 -12.04
CA GLU A 404 -2.28 -6.68 -10.76
C GLU A 404 -2.03 -7.78 -9.73
N TRP A 405 -0.84 -7.77 -9.14
CA TRP A 405 -0.41 -8.73 -8.13
C TRP A 405 -0.56 -8.14 -6.73
N ARG A 406 -1.14 -8.92 -5.83
CA ARG A 406 -1.21 -8.62 -4.41
C ARG A 406 -0.97 -9.87 -3.56
N LEU A 407 -0.53 -9.66 -2.34
CA LEU A 407 -0.45 -10.69 -1.31
C LEU A 407 -1.24 -10.20 -0.10
N GLY A 408 -2.12 -11.06 0.42
CA GLY A 408 -2.95 -10.76 1.59
C GLY A 408 -2.52 -11.50 2.85
N PHE A 409 -3.34 -11.39 3.88
CA PHE A 409 -3.02 -11.90 5.22
C PHE A 409 -2.89 -13.43 5.27
N ALA A 410 -3.60 -14.20 4.45
CA ALA A 410 -3.43 -15.67 4.44
C ALA A 410 -2.02 -16.11 3.99
N SER A 411 -1.24 -15.23 3.35
CA SER A 411 0.18 -15.49 3.07
C SER A 411 0.99 -15.74 4.35
N THR A 412 0.51 -15.22 5.49
CA THR A 412 1.16 -15.38 6.81
C THR A 412 1.17 -16.79 7.37
N GLN A 413 0.40 -17.71 6.77
CA GLN A 413 0.47 -19.15 7.06
C GLN A 413 1.82 -19.76 6.64
N ARG A 414 2.53 -19.13 5.70
CA ARG A 414 3.82 -19.60 5.17
C ARG A 414 4.94 -18.57 5.31
N TYR A 415 4.60 -17.29 5.28
CA TYR A 415 5.57 -16.19 5.27
C TYR A 415 5.21 -15.10 6.27
N SER A 416 6.12 -14.77 7.16
CA SER A 416 6.08 -13.50 7.86
C SER A 416 6.28 -12.35 6.88
N LEU A 417 5.48 -11.29 6.97
CA LEU A 417 5.60 -10.11 6.11
C LEU A 417 6.45 -9.05 6.84
N TYR A 418 7.73 -8.94 6.48
CA TYR A 418 8.61 -7.92 7.03
C TYR A 418 8.47 -6.60 6.27
N MET A 419 8.31 -5.50 6.99
CA MET A 419 8.20 -4.16 6.44
C MET A 419 8.92 -3.15 7.34
N ASP A 420 9.74 -2.33 6.72
CA ASP A 420 10.24 -1.06 7.23
C ASP A 420 9.78 0.01 6.25
N VAL A 421 8.59 0.57 6.47
CA VAL A 421 7.96 1.50 5.53
C VAL A 421 8.78 2.80 5.43
N ALA A 422 9.31 3.28 6.56
CA ALA A 422 10.14 4.48 6.61
C ALA A 422 11.52 4.26 5.97
N GLY A 423 12.15 3.12 6.27
CA GLY A 423 13.45 2.72 5.70
C GLY A 423 13.36 2.18 4.28
N THR A 424 12.15 1.91 3.77
CA THR A 424 11.84 1.42 2.41
C THR A 424 12.23 -0.04 2.14
N TYR A 425 12.40 -0.85 3.18
CA TYR A 425 12.83 -2.24 3.05
C TYR A 425 11.69 -3.21 3.38
N GLY A 426 11.65 -4.35 2.70
CA GLY A 426 10.61 -5.32 2.97
C GLY A 426 10.71 -6.56 2.10
N CYS A 427 10.23 -7.66 2.66
CA CYS A 427 10.19 -8.95 2.00
C CYS A 427 9.27 -9.91 2.76
N PRO A 428 8.76 -10.95 2.09
CA PRO A 428 8.30 -12.15 2.78
C PRO A 428 9.50 -12.89 3.39
N VAL A 429 9.35 -13.37 4.61
CA VAL A 429 10.32 -14.17 5.36
C VAL A 429 9.70 -15.53 5.63
N ALA A 430 10.32 -16.61 5.16
CA ALA A 430 9.80 -17.96 5.38
C ALA A 430 9.64 -18.25 6.88
N VAL A 431 8.48 -18.78 7.25
CA VAL A 431 8.28 -19.33 8.59
C VAL A 431 8.90 -20.74 8.58
N PRO A 432 9.83 -21.07 9.50
CA PRO A 432 10.36 -22.42 9.59
C PRO A 432 9.21 -23.42 9.75
N GLU A 433 9.20 -24.49 8.97
CA GLU A 433 8.24 -25.58 9.18
C GLU A 433 8.39 -26.08 10.62
N ALA A 434 7.28 -26.23 11.34
CA ALA A 434 7.29 -26.88 12.63
C ALA A 434 7.93 -28.27 12.44
N PRO A 435 8.89 -28.69 13.29
CA PRO A 435 9.43 -30.04 13.21
C PRO A 435 8.26 -31.04 13.21
N PRO A 436 8.28 -32.06 12.33
CA PRO A 436 7.24 -33.06 12.35
C PRO A 436 7.10 -33.60 13.77
N LEU A 437 5.88 -33.57 14.31
CA LEU A 437 5.58 -34.19 15.59
C LEU A 437 6.00 -35.65 15.48
N LEU A 438 7.10 -36.00 16.16
CA LEU A 438 7.52 -37.39 16.24
C LEU A 438 6.36 -38.18 16.84
N PRO A 439 5.97 -39.32 16.26
CA PRO A 439 4.95 -40.16 16.86
C PRO A 439 5.36 -40.49 18.30
N PRO A 440 4.41 -40.51 19.25
CA PRO A 440 4.74 -40.85 20.64
C PRO A 440 5.46 -42.19 20.66
N LYS A 441 6.57 -42.26 21.42
CA LYS A 441 7.31 -43.51 21.63
C LYS A 441 6.31 -44.61 22.04
N PRO A 442 6.36 -45.80 21.42
CA PRO A 442 5.56 -46.92 21.86
C PRO A 442 5.81 -47.14 23.36
N VAL A 443 4.76 -47.07 24.16
CA VAL A 443 4.82 -47.48 25.56
C VAL A 443 5.13 -48.97 25.53
N THR A 444 6.33 -49.35 25.96
CA THR A 444 6.66 -50.75 26.21
C THR A 444 5.65 -51.30 27.20
N ALA A 445 4.85 -52.28 26.76
CA ALA A 445 3.97 -53.01 27.64
C ALA A 445 4.79 -53.58 28.82
N PRO A 446 4.27 -53.54 30.06
CA PRO A 446 4.97 -54.13 31.19
C PRO A 446 5.17 -55.63 30.94
N PRO A 447 6.27 -56.21 31.46
CA PRO A 447 6.52 -57.62 31.27
C PRO A 447 5.36 -58.42 31.86
N THR A 448 4.72 -59.24 31.03
CA THR A 448 3.91 -60.35 31.51
C THR A 448 4.85 -61.30 32.23
N GLY A 449 4.74 -61.36 33.56
CA GLY A 449 5.37 -62.42 34.31
C GLY A 449 4.74 -63.76 33.95
N ASP A 450 5.59 -64.72 33.62
CA ASP A 450 5.58 -66.09 34.13
C ASP A 450 7.01 -66.65 34.04
#